data_AF-D3RW72-F1
#
_entry.id   AF-D3RW72-F1
#
_cell.length_a   1.000
_cell.length_b   1.000
_cell.length_c   1.000
_cell.angle_alpha   90.00
_cell.angle_beta   90.00
_cell.angle_gamma   90.00
#
_symmetry.space_group_name_H-M   'P 1'
#
loop_
_entity.id
_entity.type
_entity.pdbx_description
1 polymer ?
#
loop_
_entity_poly.entity_id
_entity_poly.type
_entity_poly.pdbx_seq_one_letter_code
_entity_poly.pdbx_strand_id
1 'polypeptide(L)'
;METQVNPTQPTTERMTSGENLAIDPEKLRAFTAGAKYRTSNDRMPWSRFDQDDVARYNVSLRLNDYYLSMLRYISKQHGVSQQKFMANVILPALENEWDNLKGGGLS
;
A
#
# COMPACT_ATOMS: atom_id res chain seq x y z
N MET A 1 -52.71 7.72 -49.57
CA MET A 1 -52.73 8.69 -48.46
C MET A 1 -51.96 8.04 -47.31
N GLU A 2 -50.65 7.92 -47.46
CA GLU A 2 -49.64 8.87 -46.96
C GLU A 2 -49.52 8.84 -45.43
N THR A 3 -48.60 8.01 -44.94
CA THR A 3 -48.04 8.17 -43.59
C THR A 3 -46.59 8.60 -43.77
N GLN A 4 -46.36 9.91 -43.75
CA GLN A 4 -45.02 10.48 -43.77
C GLN A 4 -44.28 10.11 -42.48
N VAL A 5 -43.14 9.46 -42.66
CA VAL A 5 -42.05 9.35 -41.69
C VAL A 5 -41.40 10.72 -41.52
N ASN A 6 -41.38 11.24 -40.30
CA ASN A 6 -40.64 12.44 -39.95
C ASN A 6 -39.54 12.07 -38.94
N PRO A 7 -38.24 12.17 -39.28
CA PRO A 7 -37.16 11.82 -38.37
C PRO A 7 -36.99 12.91 -37.30
N THR A 8 -37.10 12.50 -36.04
CA THR A 8 -36.77 13.34 -34.88
C THR A 8 -35.29 13.73 -34.93
N GLN A 9 -35.00 14.99 -35.24
CA GLN A 9 -33.69 15.56 -34.97
C GLN A 9 -33.51 15.66 -33.45
N PRO A 10 -32.41 15.16 -32.85
CA PRO A 10 -32.03 15.57 -31.52
C PRO A 10 -31.47 16.99 -31.61
N THR A 11 -32.25 17.97 -31.15
CA THR A 11 -31.77 19.33 -30.91
C THR A 11 -30.55 19.26 -30.00
N THR A 12 -29.40 19.57 -30.58
CA THR A 12 -28.16 19.83 -29.85
C THR A 12 -28.38 21.08 -29.01
N GLU A 13 -28.81 20.91 -27.76
CA GLU A 13 -28.76 21.97 -26.76
C GLU A 13 -27.28 22.27 -26.50
N ARG A 14 -26.87 23.42 -27.04
CA ARG A 14 -25.58 24.04 -26.78
C ARG A 14 -25.35 24.12 -25.27
N MET A 15 -24.33 23.43 -24.79
CA MET A 15 -23.70 23.71 -23.51
C MET A 15 -23.17 25.16 -23.55
N THR A 16 -23.98 26.09 -23.07
CA THR A 16 -23.53 27.44 -22.70
C THR A 16 -23.61 27.57 -21.20
N SER A 17 -22.46 27.49 -20.55
CA SER A 17 -21.98 28.51 -19.63
C SER A 17 -20.73 27.96 -18.95
N GLY A 18 -19.60 28.61 -19.21
CA GLY A 18 -18.46 28.49 -18.33
C GLY A 18 -18.86 29.03 -16.98
N GLU A 19 -19.31 28.15 -16.09
CA GLU A 19 -19.25 28.42 -14.67
C GLU A 19 -17.78 28.42 -14.29
N ASN A 20 -17.25 29.64 -14.17
CA ASN A 20 -16.04 29.89 -13.43
C ASN A 20 -16.31 29.35 -12.02
N LEU A 21 -15.87 28.10 -11.76
CA LEU A 21 -15.94 27.44 -10.46
C LEU A 21 -15.06 28.27 -9.52
N ALA A 22 -15.61 29.35 -8.98
CA ALA A 22 -15.03 30.13 -7.91
C ALA A 22 -14.97 29.21 -6.70
N ILE A 23 -13.87 28.46 -6.59
CA ILE A 23 -13.57 27.62 -5.44
C ILE A 23 -13.49 28.58 -4.25
N ASP A 24 -14.50 28.52 -3.40
CA ASP A 24 -14.56 29.27 -2.15
C ASP A 24 -13.29 28.92 -1.33
N PRO A 25 -12.40 29.91 -1.08
CA PRO A 25 -11.13 29.66 -0.41
C PRO A 25 -11.32 29.16 1.02
N GLU A 26 -12.45 29.45 1.66
CA GLU A 26 -12.79 28.94 2.98
C GLU A 26 -13.22 27.47 2.92
N LYS A 27 -14.01 27.08 1.91
CA LYS A 27 -14.31 25.66 1.64
C LYS A 27 -13.07 24.87 1.24
N LEU A 28 -12.15 25.48 0.47
CA LEU A 28 -10.87 24.88 0.13
C LEU A 28 -10.00 24.69 1.38
N ARG A 29 -9.94 25.69 2.27
CA ARG A 29 -9.24 25.58 3.56
C ARG A 29 -9.88 24.53 4.47
N ALA A 30 -11.20 24.44 4.54
CA ALA A 30 -11.92 23.43 5.32
C ALA A 30 -11.68 22.02 4.76
N PHE A 31 -11.68 21.86 3.45
CA PHE A 31 -11.34 20.62 2.76
C PHE A 31 -9.86 20.24 3.01
N THR A 32 -8.95 21.21 2.92
CA THR A 32 -7.51 21.01 3.18
C THR A 32 -7.25 20.71 4.67
N ALA A 33 -7.99 21.34 5.58
CA ALA A 33 -7.93 21.07 7.01
C ALA A 33 -8.45 19.67 7.36
N GLY A 34 -9.53 19.23 6.70
CA GLY A 34 -10.04 17.86 6.80
C GLY A 34 -9.07 16.82 6.24
N ALA A 35 -8.34 17.15 5.17
CA ALA A 35 -7.31 16.28 4.59
C ALA A 35 -6.07 16.14 5.50
N LYS A 36 -5.66 17.22 6.18
CA LYS A 36 -4.56 17.20 7.17
C LYS A 36 -4.85 16.38 8.43
N TYR A 37 -6.13 16.11 8.72
CA TYR A 37 -6.52 15.26 9.85
C TYR A 37 -6.49 13.75 9.54
N ARG A 38 -6.38 13.35 8.25
CA ARG A 38 -6.26 11.93 7.87
C ARG A 38 -4.83 11.40 7.89
N THR A 39 -3.83 12.25 8.02
CA THR A 39 -2.42 11.86 8.14
C THR A 39 -1.98 11.59 9.58
N SER A 40 -2.80 11.88 10.59
CA SER A 40 -2.39 11.76 12.00
C SER A 40 -2.57 10.37 12.62
N ASN A 41 -2.79 9.32 11.82
CA ASN A 41 -2.70 7.94 12.26
C ASN A 41 -1.37 7.32 11.82
N ASP A 42 -0.31 8.09 11.99
CA ASP A 42 1.08 7.86 11.54
C ASP A 42 1.80 6.72 12.30
N ARG A 43 1.04 5.89 13.02
CA ARG A 43 1.57 4.71 13.70
C ARG A 43 1.41 3.53 12.78
N MET A 44 2.51 2.81 12.57
CA MET A 44 2.51 1.60 11.76
C MET A 44 1.45 0.65 12.33
N PRO A 45 0.73 -0.12 11.49
CA PRO A 45 -0.29 -1.05 11.97
C PRO A 45 0.21 -2.04 13.04
N TRP A 46 1.52 -2.29 13.07
CA TRP A 46 2.20 -3.13 14.05
C TRP A 46 2.83 -2.38 15.24
N SER A 47 2.87 -1.04 15.26
CA SER A 47 3.45 -0.24 16.37
C SER A 47 2.72 -0.41 17.71
N ARG A 48 1.58 -1.10 17.73
CA ARG A 48 0.84 -1.46 18.94
C ARG A 48 1.33 -2.75 19.61
N PHE A 49 2.20 -3.50 18.94
CA PHE A 49 2.74 -4.77 19.45
C PHE A 49 4.12 -4.56 20.06
N ASP A 50 4.46 -5.39 21.03
CA ASP A 50 5.79 -5.44 21.63
C ASP A 50 6.69 -6.36 20.80
N GLN A 51 7.87 -5.87 20.42
CA GLN A 51 8.85 -6.60 19.63
C GLN A 51 9.53 -7.72 20.43
N ASP A 52 9.62 -7.55 21.76
CA ASP A 52 10.25 -8.50 22.67
C ASP A 52 9.24 -9.52 23.24
N ASP A 53 7.98 -9.50 22.78
CA ASP A 53 6.98 -10.50 23.19
C ASP A 53 7.39 -11.91 22.72
N VAL A 54 6.92 -12.90 23.46
CA VAL A 54 7.19 -14.31 23.17
C VAL A 54 6.59 -14.68 21.81
N ALA A 55 7.37 -15.35 20.96
CA ALA A 55 6.90 -15.81 19.67
C ALA A 55 5.73 -16.82 19.81
N ARG A 56 4.53 -16.45 19.33
CA ARG A 56 3.31 -17.28 19.37
C ARG A 56 2.90 -17.88 18.03
N TYR A 57 3.48 -17.39 16.94
CA TYR A 57 3.10 -17.76 15.57
C TYR A 57 4.27 -18.44 14.85
N ASN A 58 3.93 -19.39 13.96
CA ASN A 58 4.90 -20.08 13.12
C ASN A 58 4.73 -19.65 11.66
N VAL A 59 5.86 -19.54 10.95
CA VAL A 59 5.90 -19.31 9.50
C VAL A 59 6.56 -20.53 8.85
N SER A 60 5.87 -21.12 7.86
CA SER A 60 6.36 -22.28 7.12
C SER A 60 6.70 -21.90 5.69
N LEU A 61 7.91 -22.21 5.25
CA LEU A 61 8.40 -21.94 3.89
C LEU A 61 8.64 -23.26 3.15
N ARG A 62 8.10 -23.38 1.93
CA ARG A 62 8.37 -24.52 1.04
C ARG A 62 9.56 -24.21 0.15
N LEU A 63 10.56 -25.09 0.15
CA LEU A 63 11.79 -24.95 -0.61
C LEU A 63 11.98 -26.13 -1.54
N ASN A 64 12.59 -25.90 -2.70
CA ASN A 64 13.12 -26.98 -3.53
C ASN A 64 14.46 -27.47 -2.98
N ASP A 65 14.99 -28.56 -3.56
CA ASP A 65 16.23 -29.19 -3.12
C ASP A 65 17.44 -28.25 -3.17
N TYR A 66 17.48 -27.37 -4.17
CA TYR A 66 18.55 -26.38 -4.34
C TYR A 66 18.62 -25.42 -3.14
N TYR A 67 17.51 -24.75 -2.83
CA TYR A 67 17.46 -23.78 -1.73
C TYR A 67 17.60 -24.45 -0.36
N LEU A 68 17.04 -25.66 -0.18
CA LEU A 68 17.22 -26.41 1.06
C LEU A 68 18.69 -26.78 1.28
N SER A 69 19.39 -27.21 0.23
CA SER A 69 20.82 -27.54 0.31
C SER A 69 21.67 -26.32 0.63
N MET A 70 21.37 -25.18 0.01
CA MET A 70 22.02 -23.90 0.31
C MET A 70 21.81 -23.48 1.76
N LEU A 71 20.56 -23.51 2.25
CA LEU A 71 20.22 -23.17 3.64
C LEU A 71 20.97 -24.06 4.64
N ARG A 72 21.03 -25.37 4.40
CA ARG A 72 21.77 -26.32 5.22
C ARG A 72 23.26 -26.00 5.27
N TYR A 73 23.86 -25.69 4.13
CA TYR A 73 25.27 -25.36 4.07
C TYR A 73 25.58 -24.07 4.84
N ILE A 74 24.84 -23.00 4.59
CA ILE A 74 25.10 -21.69 5.21
C ILE A 74 24.86 -21.75 6.72
N SER A 75 23.73 -22.30 7.16
CA SER A 75 23.45 -22.44 8.61
C SER A 75 24.55 -23.21 9.35
N LYS A 76 25.12 -24.25 8.72
CA LYS A 76 26.27 -24.98 9.25
C LYS A 76 27.52 -24.09 9.37
N GLN A 77 27.82 -23.23 8.39
CA GLN A 77 28.95 -22.30 8.48
C GLN A 77 28.78 -21.28 9.61
N HIS A 78 27.55 -20.84 9.89
CA HIS A 78 27.24 -19.92 10.99
C HIS A 78 27.12 -20.62 12.36
N GLY A 79 27.16 -21.96 12.42
CA GLY A 79 27.03 -22.71 13.68
C GLY A 79 25.66 -22.58 14.35
N VAL A 80 24.60 -22.29 13.60
CA VAL A 80 23.23 -22.11 14.13
C VAL A 80 22.25 -23.06 13.44
N SER A 81 21.07 -23.26 14.04
CA SER A 81 20.00 -24.02 13.38
C SER A 81 19.49 -23.28 12.13
N GLN A 82 18.95 -24.03 11.17
CA GLN A 82 18.35 -23.45 9.95
C GLN A 82 17.26 -22.44 10.28
N GLN A 83 16.41 -22.73 11.28
CA GLN A 83 15.36 -21.81 11.73
C GLN A 83 15.94 -20.52 12.32
N LYS A 84 16.96 -20.60 13.17
CA LYS A 84 17.62 -19.43 13.75
C LYS A 84 18.32 -18.60 12.67
N PHE A 85 19.00 -19.25 11.73
CA PHE A 85 19.58 -18.57 10.58
C PHE A 85 18.52 -17.82 9.77
N MET A 86 17.41 -18.48 9.41
CA MET A 86 16.32 -17.83 8.68
C MET A 86 15.74 -16.64 9.45
N ALA A 87 15.51 -16.76 10.76
CA ALA A 87 15.01 -15.65 11.58
C ALA A 87 15.97 -14.45 11.55
N ASN A 88 17.28 -14.70 11.70
CA ASN A 88 18.32 -13.67 11.66
C ASN A 88 18.44 -12.98 10.29
N VAL A 89 17.99 -13.62 9.21
CA VAL A 89 18.00 -13.04 7.86
C VAL A 89 16.68 -12.34 7.54
N ILE A 90 15.55 -12.97 7.84
CA ILE A 90 14.22 -12.50 7.43
C ILE A 90 13.76 -11.31 8.26
N LEU A 91 13.95 -11.32 9.59
CA LEU A 91 13.43 -10.23 10.44
C LEU A 91 14.09 -8.89 10.10
N PRO A 92 15.44 -8.79 9.97
CA PRO A 92 16.05 -7.54 9.53
C PRO A 92 15.66 -7.17 8.09
N ALA A 93 15.45 -8.14 7.20
CA ALA A 93 15.00 -7.87 5.85
C ALA A 93 13.60 -7.24 5.80
N LEU A 94 12.68 -7.65 6.69
CA LEU A 94 11.35 -7.03 6.82
C LEU A 94 11.43 -5.59 7.30
N GLU A 95 12.29 -5.31 8.28
CA GLU A 95 12.52 -3.94 8.79
C GLU A 95 13.14 -3.04 7.71
N ASN A 96 14.16 -3.54 7.00
CA ASN A 96 14.78 -2.82 5.90
C ASN A 96 13.79 -2.53 4.75
N GLU A 97 12.94 -3.51 4.41
CA GLU A 97 11.91 -3.30 3.38
C GLU A 97 10.91 -2.23 3.79
N TRP A 98 10.54 -2.20 5.08
CA TRP A 98 9.69 -1.14 5.60
C TRP A 98 10.37 0.25 5.53
N ASP A 99 11.64 0.34 5.89
CA ASP A 99 12.40 1.59 5.81
C ASP A 99 12.56 2.05 4.35
N ASN A 100 12.75 1.13 3.41
CA ASN A 100 12.75 1.43 1.98
C ASN A 100 11.40 1.98 1.51
N LEU A 101 10.29 1.40 1.96
CA LEU A 101 8.94 1.89 1.64
C LEU A 101 8.67 3.29 2.22
N LYS A 102 9.20 3.59 3.41
CA LYS A 102 9.18 4.96 3.97
C LYS A 102 10.03 5.92 3.16
N GLY A 103 11.24 5.52 2.77
CA GLY A 103 12.20 6.36 2.04
C GLY A 103 11.82 6.60 0.58
N GLY A 104 11.04 5.71 -0.03
CA GLY A 104 10.62 5.77 -1.44
C GLY A 104 9.26 6.42 -1.71
N GLY A 105 8.52 6.84 -0.67
CA GLY A 105 7.18 7.40 -0.79
C GLY A 105 7.02 8.67 0.03
N LEU A 106 7.54 9.78 -0.48
CA LEU A 106 7.18 11.20 -0.24
C LEU A 106 8.26 12.11 -0.88
N SER A 107 8.50 11.95 -2.18
CA SER A 107 9.23 12.92 -3.00
C SER A 107 8.46 13.16 -4.29
#